data_AF-A0A425D1B6-F1
#
_entry.id   AF-A0A425D1B6-F1
#
_cell.length_a   1.000
_cell.length_b   1.000
_cell.length_c   1.000
_cell.angle_alpha   90.00
_cell.angle_beta   90.00
_cell.angle_gamma   90.00
#
_symmetry.space_group_name_H-M   'P 1'
#
loop_
_entity.id
_entity.type
_entity.pdbx_description
1 polymer ?
#
loop_
_entity_poly.entity_id
_entity_poly.type
_entity_poly.pdbx_seq_one_letter_code
_entity_poly.pdbx_strand_id
1 'polypeptide(L)'
;MHKNVDVLDLESETIQTGLTRVRDFNATGAKFVHVANKLLRNVLESALTQLPNDEDTVVTTPLGHKVKGVDYEEGVTVCGLALVERSLVSEQYVIFLLQLLLKTTLPFDSAIGQLQLSPPGDSPGALAAVDLPDGIEDMHVILLHPEFASFDVIQPAIQVKWTRRYMYGGHSIL
;
A
#
# COMPACT_ATOMS: atom_id res chain seq x y z
N MET A 1 -11.18 16.68 12.16
CA MET A 1 -10.23 16.02 11.23
C MET A 1 -9.00 15.62 12.04
N HIS A 2 -8.50 14.39 11.88
CA HIS A 2 -7.30 13.94 12.58
C HIS A 2 -6.06 14.43 11.82
N LYS A 3 -5.03 14.90 12.52
CA LYS A 3 -3.83 15.52 11.92
C LYS A 3 -3.08 14.61 10.94
N ASN A 4 -3.14 13.30 11.17
CA ASN A 4 -2.39 12.30 10.39
C ASN A 4 -3.32 11.49 9.47
N VAL A 5 -4.48 12.03 9.12
CA VAL A 5 -5.44 11.40 8.21
C VAL A 5 -5.68 12.36 7.07
N ASP A 6 -5.27 11.96 5.88
CA ASP A 6 -5.59 12.65 4.65
C ASP A 6 -6.80 11.99 3.97
N VAL A 7 -7.69 12.80 3.40
CA VAL A 7 -8.89 12.34 2.73
C VAL A 7 -8.81 12.82 1.30
N LEU A 8 -8.84 11.87 0.36
CA LEU A 8 -8.88 12.19 -1.07
C LEU A 8 -9.97 13.21 -1.38
N ASP A 9 -9.71 14.05 -2.39
CA ASP A 9 -10.66 15.03 -2.86
C ASP A 9 -11.98 14.36 -3.27
N LEU A 10 -13.00 14.54 -2.43
CA LEU A 10 -14.32 13.98 -2.63
C LEU A 10 -15.11 14.75 -3.69
N GLU A 11 -14.65 15.92 -4.15
CA GLU A 11 -15.25 16.66 -5.26
C GLU A 11 -14.80 16.11 -6.62
N SER A 12 -13.72 15.33 -6.65
CA SER A 12 -13.25 14.65 -7.86
C SER A 12 -14.30 13.68 -8.40
N GLU A 13 -14.78 13.95 -9.62
CA GLU A 13 -15.74 13.10 -10.34
C GLU A 13 -15.25 11.65 -10.46
N THR A 14 -13.93 11.47 -10.65
CA THR A 14 -13.31 10.14 -10.74
C THR A 14 -13.46 9.38 -9.42
N ILE A 15 -13.24 10.04 -8.29
CA ILE A 15 -13.35 9.42 -6.97
C ILE A 15 -14.81 9.11 -6.67
N GLN A 16 -15.74 10.05 -6.89
CA GLN A 16 -17.17 9.82 -6.65
C GLN A 16 -17.74 8.67 -7.50
N THR A 17 -17.45 8.68 -8.80
CA THR A 17 -17.93 7.65 -9.73
C THR A 17 -17.29 6.30 -9.40
N GLY A 18 -16.01 6.29 -9.05
CA GLY A 18 -15.31 5.10 -8.62
C GLY A 18 -15.94 4.49 -7.37
N LEU A 19 -16.12 5.30 -6.32
CA LEU A 19 -16.73 4.87 -5.06
C LEU A 19 -18.15 4.37 -5.25
N THR A 20 -18.94 5.04 -6.09
CA THR A 20 -20.30 4.59 -6.45
C THR A 20 -20.27 3.18 -7.05
N ARG A 21 -19.35 2.92 -7.98
CA ARG A 21 -19.27 1.63 -8.69
C ARG A 21 -18.74 0.50 -7.81
N VAL A 22 -17.76 0.75 -6.94
CA VAL A 22 -17.26 -0.31 -6.04
C VAL A 22 -18.23 -0.62 -4.90
N ARG A 23 -19.16 0.29 -4.59
CA ARG A 23 -20.20 0.10 -3.58
C ARG A 23 -21.50 -0.50 -4.14
N ASP A 24 -21.68 -0.53 -5.45
CA ASP A 24 -22.83 -1.20 -6.07
C ASP A 24 -22.75 -2.71 -5.80
N PHE A 25 -23.76 -3.25 -5.13
CA PHE A 25 -23.89 -4.67 -4.81
C PHE A 25 -23.78 -5.57 -6.05
N ASN A 26 -24.19 -5.07 -7.22
CA ASN A 26 -24.15 -5.83 -8.47
C ASN A 26 -22.79 -5.76 -9.18
N ALA A 27 -21.85 -4.94 -8.70
CA ALA A 27 -20.54 -4.80 -9.30
C ALA A 27 -19.69 -6.05 -9.01
N THR A 28 -19.31 -6.77 -10.06
CA THR A 28 -18.55 -8.02 -9.95
C THR A 28 -17.51 -8.14 -11.05
N GLY A 29 -16.57 -9.07 -10.85
CA GLY A 29 -15.58 -9.48 -11.86
C GLY A 29 -14.67 -8.33 -12.33
N ALA A 30 -14.29 -8.36 -13.60
CA ALA A 30 -13.28 -7.47 -14.17
C ALA A 30 -13.65 -5.97 -14.07
N LYS A 31 -14.95 -5.63 -14.14
CA LYS A 31 -15.40 -4.24 -14.00
C LYS A 31 -15.15 -3.71 -12.60
N PHE A 32 -15.46 -4.51 -11.58
CA PHE A 32 -15.18 -4.17 -10.19
C PHE A 32 -13.66 -3.99 -9.98
N VAL A 33 -12.86 -4.98 -10.39
CA VAL A 33 -11.39 -4.96 -10.25
C VAL A 33 -10.78 -3.74 -10.93
N HIS A 34 -11.23 -3.39 -12.13
CA HIS A 34 -10.73 -2.22 -12.85
C HIS A 34 -10.97 -0.91 -12.07
N VAL A 35 -12.18 -0.72 -11.53
CA VAL A 35 -12.50 0.49 -10.77
C VAL A 35 -11.79 0.52 -9.42
N ALA A 36 -11.75 -0.61 -8.70
CA ALA A 36 -11.05 -0.72 -7.42
C ALA A 36 -9.55 -0.40 -7.58
N ASN A 37 -8.89 -0.94 -8.60
CA ASN A 37 -7.49 -0.64 -8.90
C ASN A 37 -7.27 0.84 -9.23
N LYS A 38 -8.21 1.47 -9.97
CA LYS A 38 -8.13 2.90 -10.25
C LYS A 38 -8.21 3.72 -8.96
N LEU A 39 -9.16 3.42 -8.06
CA LEU A 39 -9.28 4.11 -6.78
C LEU A 39 -8.04 3.92 -5.90
N LEU A 40 -7.57 2.68 -5.75
CA LEU A 40 -6.39 2.39 -4.94
C LEU A 40 -5.13 3.08 -5.49
N ARG A 41 -5.00 3.22 -6.82
CA ARG A 41 -3.92 4.01 -7.43
C ARG A 41 -3.99 5.48 -7.03
N ASN A 42 -5.18 6.09 -7.04
CA ASN A 42 -5.34 7.49 -6.61
C ASN A 42 -4.99 7.67 -5.13
N VAL A 43 -5.41 6.73 -4.27
CA VAL A 43 -5.03 6.73 -2.84
C VAL A 43 -3.51 6.64 -2.69
N LEU A 44 -2.88 5.72 -3.42
CA LEU A 44 -1.44 5.49 -3.35
C LEU A 44 -0.64 6.70 -3.87
N GLU A 45 -1.04 7.29 -4.99
CA GLU A 45 -0.43 8.52 -5.54
C GLU A 45 -0.56 9.69 -4.55
N SER A 46 -1.71 9.84 -3.89
CA SER A 46 -1.87 10.83 -2.82
C SER A 46 -1.04 10.54 -1.58
N ALA A 47 -0.78 9.27 -1.26
CA ALA A 47 0.09 8.90 -0.14
C ALA A 47 1.57 9.20 -0.45
N LEU A 48 1.98 9.05 -1.71
CA LEU A 48 3.36 9.33 -2.15
C LEU A 48 3.74 10.81 -2.01
N THR A 49 2.77 11.74 -2.07
CA THR A 49 3.05 13.17 -1.84
C THR A 49 3.45 13.49 -0.40
N GLN A 50 3.23 12.56 0.54
CA GLN A 50 3.61 12.69 1.95
C GLN A 50 5.08 12.28 2.21
N LEU A 51 5.77 11.74 1.20
CA LEU A 51 7.20 11.43 1.30
C LEU A 51 8.04 12.73 1.33
N PRO A 52 9.24 12.69 1.92
CA PRO A 52 10.16 13.83 1.89
C PRO A 52 10.42 14.30 0.46
N ASN A 53 10.26 15.61 0.22
CA ASN A 53 10.40 16.22 -1.09
C ASN A 53 11.12 17.57 -1.00
N ASP A 54 11.80 17.93 -2.09
CA ASP A 54 12.39 19.25 -2.32
C ASP A 54 11.45 20.07 -3.20
N GLU A 55 10.72 21.00 -2.58
CA GLU A 55 9.79 21.91 -3.26
C GLU A 55 10.48 23.03 -4.08
N ASP A 56 11.81 23.13 -3.99
CA ASP A 56 12.62 24.14 -4.65
C ASP A 56 13.48 23.59 -5.80
N THR A 57 13.26 22.34 -6.22
CA THR A 57 13.98 21.72 -7.32
C THR A 57 13.82 22.55 -8.61
N VAL A 58 14.95 22.86 -9.26
CA VAL A 58 14.99 23.57 -10.55
C VAL A 58 15.62 22.70 -11.62
N VAL A 59 14.82 22.33 -12.62
CA VAL A 59 15.29 21.56 -13.78
C VAL A 59 15.53 22.47 -14.99
N THR A 60 16.42 22.03 -15.89
CA THR A 60 16.61 22.67 -17.20
C THR A 60 15.91 21.83 -18.25
N THR A 61 14.96 22.41 -18.96
CA THR A 61 14.26 21.71 -20.05
C THR A 61 15.22 21.45 -21.22
N PRO A 62 14.89 20.52 -22.14
CA PRO A 62 15.68 20.31 -23.35
C PRO A 62 15.88 21.56 -24.23
N LEU A 63 15.03 22.58 -24.05
CA LEU A 63 15.11 23.87 -24.75
C LEU A 63 15.96 24.92 -23.99
N GLY A 64 16.51 24.58 -22.83
CA GLY A 64 17.34 25.46 -22.01
C GLY A 64 16.57 26.34 -21.02
N HIS A 65 15.26 26.20 -20.91
CA HIS A 65 14.46 26.96 -19.94
C HIS A 65 14.57 26.36 -18.54
N LYS A 66 14.62 27.23 -17.51
CA LYS A 66 14.57 26.80 -16.11
C LYS A 66 13.12 26.69 -15.66
N VAL A 67 12.77 25.57 -15.02
CA VAL A 67 11.44 25.32 -14.46
C VAL A 67 11.60 24.89 -13.01
N LYS A 68 10.89 25.57 -12.11
CA LYS A 68 10.75 25.17 -10.70
C LYS A 68 9.71 24.06 -10.61
N GLY A 69 10.02 23.01 -9.89
CA GLY A 69 9.15 21.87 -9.64
C GLY A 69 9.33 21.33 -8.23
N VAL A 70 8.80 20.14 -8.02
CA VAL A 70 8.96 19.36 -6.79
C VAL A 70 9.56 18.02 -7.19
N ASP A 71 10.55 17.55 -6.44
CA ASP A 71 11.12 16.21 -6.59
C ASP A 71 11.28 15.55 -5.22
N TYR A 72 11.49 14.24 -5.16
CA TYR A 72 11.80 13.56 -3.90
C TYR A 72 13.21 13.96 -3.41
N GLU A 73 13.40 14.02 -2.09
CA GLU A 73 14.73 14.23 -1.52
C GLU A 73 15.70 13.09 -1.89
N GLU A 74 16.99 13.39 -2.01
CA GLU A 74 18.01 12.37 -2.27
C GLU A 74 18.06 11.34 -1.13
N GLY A 75 18.10 10.05 -1.51
CA GLY A 75 18.20 8.95 -0.55
C GLY A 75 16.88 8.46 0.02
N VAL A 76 15.73 9.03 -0.39
CA VAL A 76 14.41 8.48 -0.07
C VAL A 76 14.30 7.08 -0.68
N THR A 77 14.20 6.07 0.19
CA THR A 77 13.91 4.68 -0.20
C THR A 77 12.53 4.29 0.29
N VAL A 78 11.80 3.54 -0.53
CA VAL A 78 10.39 3.20 -0.27
C VAL A 78 10.20 1.69 -0.35
N CYS A 79 9.40 1.16 0.55
CA CYS A 79 8.94 -0.22 0.53
C CYS A 79 7.40 -0.26 0.52
N GLY A 80 6.84 -1.05 -0.39
CA GLY A 80 5.42 -1.35 -0.42
C GLY A 80 5.10 -2.67 0.26
N LEU A 81 4.18 -2.68 1.22
CA LEU A 81 3.68 -3.89 1.86
C LEU A 81 2.20 -4.08 1.54
N ALA A 82 1.86 -5.18 0.88
CA ALA A 82 0.47 -5.58 0.71
C ALA A 82 -0.04 -6.27 1.99
N LEU A 83 -1.14 -5.78 2.57
CA LEU A 83 -1.79 -6.40 3.72
C LEU A 83 -3.13 -7.00 3.30
N VAL A 84 -3.25 -8.32 3.43
CA VAL A 84 -4.50 -9.04 3.11
C VAL A 84 -4.94 -9.93 4.25
N GLU A 85 -6.23 -10.23 4.29
CA GLU A 85 -6.76 -11.28 5.13
C GLU A 85 -6.73 -12.64 4.43
N ARG A 86 -6.30 -13.68 5.15
CA ARG A 86 -6.24 -15.05 4.66
C ARG A 86 -7.65 -15.60 4.49
N SER A 87 -8.11 -15.71 3.24
CA SER A 87 -9.38 -16.35 2.88
C SER A 87 -9.19 -17.40 1.78
N LEU A 88 -9.96 -18.49 1.87
CA LEU A 88 -9.63 -19.82 1.35
C LEU A 88 -9.43 -19.95 -0.18
N VAL A 89 -9.71 -18.94 -1.01
CA VAL A 89 -9.55 -19.06 -2.49
C VAL A 89 -9.12 -17.76 -3.20
N SER A 90 -9.56 -16.57 -2.76
CA SER A 90 -9.25 -15.29 -3.43
C SER A 90 -7.98 -14.60 -2.94
N GLU A 91 -7.40 -15.04 -1.82
CA GLU A 91 -6.26 -14.38 -1.17
C GLU A 91 -5.08 -14.19 -2.13
N GLN A 92 -4.60 -15.27 -2.75
CA GLN A 92 -3.40 -15.20 -3.60
C GLN A 92 -3.58 -14.23 -4.78
N TYR A 93 -4.80 -14.17 -5.34
CA TYR A 93 -5.11 -13.25 -6.43
C TYR A 93 -5.17 -11.80 -5.93
N VAL A 94 -5.79 -11.55 -4.77
CA VAL A 94 -5.86 -10.21 -4.19
C VAL A 94 -4.47 -9.71 -3.79
N ILE A 95 -3.66 -10.55 -3.14
CA ILE A 95 -2.24 -10.25 -2.84
C ILE A 95 -1.51 -9.85 -4.12
N PHE A 96 -1.62 -10.69 -5.16
CA PHE A 96 -0.95 -10.43 -6.42
C PHE A 96 -1.38 -9.09 -7.02
N LEU A 97 -2.67 -8.76 -6.99
CA LEU A 97 -3.17 -7.47 -7.48
C LEU A 97 -2.62 -6.29 -6.68
N LEU A 98 -2.57 -6.39 -5.35
CA LEU A 98 -2.04 -5.33 -4.49
C LEU A 98 -0.53 -5.16 -4.69
N GLN A 99 0.24 -6.25 -4.76
CA GLN A 99 1.66 -6.21 -5.07
C GLN A 99 1.93 -5.65 -6.47
N LEU A 100 1.13 -6.02 -7.46
CA LEU A 100 1.22 -5.47 -8.81
C LEU A 100 0.91 -3.97 -8.83
N LEU A 101 -0.08 -3.54 -8.06
CA LEU A 101 -0.40 -2.12 -7.91
C LEU A 101 0.78 -1.36 -7.29
N LEU A 102 1.35 -1.87 -6.20
CA LEU A 102 2.54 -1.28 -5.57
C LEU A 102 3.70 -1.21 -6.57
N LYS A 103 4.03 -2.33 -7.21
CA LYS A 103 5.13 -2.43 -8.19
C LYS A 103 4.99 -1.48 -9.39
N THR A 104 3.76 -1.15 -9.78
CA THR A 104 3.48 -0.28 -10.94
C THR A 104 3.16 1.17 -10.57
N THR A 105 3.24 1.53 -9.30
CA THR A 105 2.91 2.89 -8.82
C THR A 105 4.02 3.47 -7.97
N LEU A 106 4.68 2.65 -7.16
CA LEU A 106 5.78 3.13 -6.34
C LEU A 106 6.95 3.60 -7.22
N PRO A 107 7.56 4.74 -6.87
CA PRO A 107 8.74 5.25 -7.58
C PRO A 107 9.96 4.37 -7.29
N PHE A 108 11.04 4.60 -8.05
CA PHE A 108 12.34 3.93 -7.84
C PHE A 108 12.29 2.40 -8.00
N ASP A 109 13.43 1.74 -7.76
CA ASP A 109 13.49 0.27 -7.59
C ASP A 109 12.96 -0.12 -6.20
N SER A 110 11.73 0.31 -5.87
CA SER A 110 11.09 0.06 -4.58
C SER A 110 10.95 -1.42 -4.28
N ALA A 111 11.26 -1.81 -3.05
CA ALA A 111 11.11 -3.18 -2.60
C ALA A 111 9.66 -3.49 -2.22
N ILE A 112 9.18 -4.69 -2.55
CA ILE A 112 7.79 -5.11 -2.28
C ILE A 112 7.79 -6.31 -1.34
N GLY A 113 6.98 -6.23 -0.28
CA GLY A 113 6.71 -7.32 0.64
C GLY A 113 5.21 -7.57 0.82
N GLN A 114 4.88 -8.46 1.75
CA GLN A 114 3.50 -8.78 2.11
C GLN A 114 3.36 -9.18 3.58
N LEU A 115 2.17 -8.91 4.09
CA LEU A 115 1.70 -9.33 5.39
C LEU A 115 0.35 -10.04 5.17
N GLN A 116 0.21 -11.23 5.72
CA GLN A 116 -1.04 -11.99 5.68
C GLN A 116 -1.62 -12.05 7.08
N LEU A 117 -2.83 -11.51 7.25
CA LEU A 117 -3.61 -11.66 8.46
C LEU A 117 -4.20 -13.06 8.51
N SER A 118 -4.30 -13.61 9.70
CA SER A 118 -5.01 -14.85 9.98
C SER A 118 -6.49 -14.65 9.68
N PRO A 119 -7.24 -15.73 9.40
CA PRO A 119 -8.69 -15.64 9.27
C PRO A 119 -9.34 -14.99 10.51
N PRO A 120 -10.53 -14.39 10.36
CA PRO A 120 -11.25 -13.80 11.48
C PRO A 120 -11.38 -14.81 12.63
N GLY A 121 -11.06 -14.38 13.86
CA GLY A 121 -11.11 -15.21 15.06
C GLY A 121 -11.00 -14.36 16.32
N ASP A 122 -10.69 -14.99 17.45
CA ASP A 122 -10.62 -14.33 18.77
C ASP A 122 -9.48 -13.30 18.89
N SER A 123 -8.52 -13.33 17.97
CA SER A 123 -7.38 -12.40 17.90
C SER A 123 -7.41 -11.61 16.59
N PRO A 124 -8.19 -10.51 16.51
CA PRO A 124 -8.24 -9.64 15.34
C PRO A 124 -6.85 -9.19 14.91
N GLY A 125 -6.59 -9.24 13.61
CA GLY A 125 -5.34 -8.76 13.03
C GLY A 125 -4.11 -9.66 13.22
N ALA A 126 -4.23 -10.82 13.88
CA ALA A 126 -3.10 -11.73 14.10
C ALA A 126 -2.44 -12.13 12.77
N LEU A 127 -1.12 -12.03 12.64
CA LEU A 127 -0.42 -12.32 11.37
C LEU A 127 -0.19 -13.83 11.18
N ALA A 128 -0.60 -14.35 10.03
CA ALA A 128 -0.36 -15.74 9.60
C ALA A 128 0.98 -15.89 8.85
N ALA A 129 1.37 -14.88 8.08
CA ALA A 129 2.65 -14.86 7.37
C ALA A 129 3.18 -13.43 7.21
N VAL A 130 4.50 -13.32 7.16
CA VAL A 130 5.24 -12.07 7.04
C VAL A 130 6.38 -12.27 6.06
N ASP A 131 6.43 -11.43 5.03
CA ASP A 131 7.50 -11.40 4.03
C ASP A 131 7.91 -9.94 3.83
N LEU A 132 9.08 -9.59 4.35
CA LEU A 132 9.58 -8.21 4.39
C LEU A 132 10.86 -8.12 3.56
N PRO A 133 11.03 -7.05 2.78
CA PRO A 133 12.30 -6.77 2.14
C PRO A 133 13.45 -6.56 3.15
N ASP A 134 14.67 -6.86 2.68
CA ASP A 134 15.89 -6.58 3.43
C ASP A 134 16.09 -5.07 3.58
N GLY A 135 16.48 -4.61 4.77
CA GLY A 135 16.77 -3.20 5.03
C GLY A 135 15.55 -2.32 5.21
N ILE A 136 14.35 -2.90 5.41
CA ILE A 136 13.10 -2.16 5.61
C ILE A 136 13.16 -1.15 6.75
N GLU A 137 14.05 -1.35 7.73
CA GLU A 137 14.31 -0.45 8.85
C GLU A 137 14.72 0.98 8.43
N ASP A 138 15.34 1.13 7.27
CA ASP A 138 15.83 2.41 6.74
C ASP A 138 14.92 2.96 5.62
N MET A 139 13.78 2.31 5.36
CA MET A 139 12.86 2.64 4.26
C MET A 139 11.58 3.32 4.76
N HIS A 140 10.99 4.16 3.92
CA HIS A 140 9.61 4.60 4.10
C HIS A 140 8.64 3.48 3.72
N VAL A 141 7.87 3.01 4.69
CA VAL A 141 6.93 1.88 4.49
C VAL A 141 5.54 2.40 4.10
N ILE A 142 5.04 1.91 2.96
CA ILE A 142 3.66 2.11 2.52
C ILE A 142 2.91 0.80 2.72
N LEU A 143 2.05 0.78 3.74
CA LEU A 143 1.17 -0.34 4.03
C LEU A 143 -0.15 -0.19 3.26
N LEU A 144 -0.35 -1.04 2.24
CA LEU A 144 -1.55 -1.02 1.41
C LEU A 144 -2.58 -2.04 1.93
N HIS A 145 -3.67 -1.51 2.49
CA HIS A 145 -4.82 -2.29 2.97
C HIS A 145 -6.14 -1.65 2.47
N PRO A 146 -6.89 -2.30 1.57
CA PRO A 146 -8.07 -1.68 0.93
C PRO A 146 -9.27 -1.40 1.85
N GLU A 147 -9.36 -2.07 2.99
CA GLU A 147 -10.48 -1.94 3.92
C GLU A 147 -9.97 -1.63 5.32
N PHE A 148 -10.48 -0.59 5.96
CA PHE A 148 -10.09 -0.24 7.32
C PHE A 148 -11.32 -0.24 8.23
N ALA A 149 -11.61 -1.39 8.82
CA ALA A 149 -12.76 -1.57 9.72
C ALA A 149 -12.47 -1.09 11.14
N SER A 150 -11.32 -1.47 11.71
CA SER A 150 -10.89 -1.04 13.03
C SER A 150 -9.36 -1.05 13.14
N PHE A 151 -8.86 -0.32 14.14
CA PHE A 151 -7.42 -0.28 14.41
C PHE A 151 -6.87 -1.64 14.86
N ASP A 152 -7.66 -2.45 15.55
CA ASP A 152 -7.26 -3.79 16.04
C ASP A 152 -6.81 -4.72 14.91
N VAL A 153 -7.37 -4.55 13.70
CA VAL A 153 -7.01 -5.36 12.52
C VAL A 153 -5.62 -5.00 12.00
N ILE A 154 -5.25 -3.72 11.99
CA ILE A 154 -3.98 -3.25 11.42
C ILE A 154 -2.87 -3.11 12.45
N GLN A 155 -3.22 -3.00 13.74
CA GLN A 155 -2.27 -2.76 14.81
C GLN A 155 -1.15 -3.81 14.82
N PRO A 156 -1.40 -5.12 14.67
CA PRO A 156 -0.32 -6.11 14.62
C PRO A 156 0.61 -5.91 13.43
N ALA A 157 0.11 -5.45 12.28
CA ALA A 157 0.92 -5.14 11.10
C ALA A 157 1.85 -3.93 11.33
N ILE A 158 1.38 -2.91 12.06
CA ILE A 158 2.19 -1.75 12.46
C ILE A 158 3.22 -2.13 13.52
N GLN A 159 2.85 -3.01 14.44
CA GLN A 159 3.69 -3.48 15.54
C GLN A 159 4.65 -4.60 15.17
N VAL A 160 4.65 -5.06 13.90
CA VAL A 160 5.67 -5.99 13.42
C VAL A 160 7.02 -5.40 13.79
N LYS A 161 7.77 -6.15 14.60
CA LYS A 161 9.15 -5.78 14.85
C LYS A 161 9.87 -5.91 13.53
N TRP A 162 10.12 -4.77 12.88
CA TRP A 162 10.90 -4.62 11.65
C TRP A 162 12.38 -5.04 11.81
N THR A 163 12.67 -5.82 12.86
CA THR A 163 13.96 -6.38 13.22
C THR A 163 13.99 -7.83 12.74
N ARG A 164 14.98 -8.14 11.89
CA ARG A 164 15.25 -9.42 11.21
C ARG A 164 14.61 -10.68 11.83
N ARG A 165 13.92 -11.41 10.94
CA ARG A 165 13.78 -12.88 10.87
C ARG A 165 12.76 -13.53 11.82
N TYR A 166 11.55 -13.76 11.30
CA TYR A 166 10.74 -14.92 11.70
C TYR A 166 10.39 -15.74 10.46
N MET A 167 11.19 -16.76 10.19
CA MET A 167 10.71 -17.95 9.47
C MET A 167 10.19 -18.93 10.51
N TYR A 168 8.92 -19.31 10.44
CA TYR A 168 8.46 -20.58 11.00
C TYR A 168 7.63 -21.32 9.95
N GLY A 169 8.35 -22.08 9.14
CA GLY A 169 7.85 -23.21 8.37
C GLY A 169 8.85 -24.34 8.54
N GLY A 170 8.62 -25.23 9.51
CA GLY A 170 9.54 -26.34 9.77
C GLY A 170 9.02 -27.23 10.89
N HIS A 171 8.41 -28.33 10.49
CA HIS A 171 8.03 -29.43 11.37
C HIS A 171 9.22 -29.85 12.24
N SER A 172 9.00 -29.96 13.56
CA SER A 172 9.86 -30.76 14.42
C SER A 172 9.42 -32.22 14.26
N ILE A 173 10.21 -32.99 13.54
CA ILE A 173 10.25 -34.44 13.69
C ILE A 173 11.63 -34.74 14.27
N LEU A 174 11.64 -35.03 15.58
CA LEU A 174 12.71 -35.59 16.42
C LEU A 174 14.09 -34.92 16.35
#